data_AF-A0A443RS96-F1
#
_entry.id   AF-A0A443RS96-F1
#
_cell.length_a   1.000
_cell.length_b   1.000
_cell.length_c   1.000
_cell.angle_alpha   90.00
_cell.angle_beta   90.00
_cell.angle_gamma   90.00
#
_symmetry.space_group_name_H-M   'P 1'
#
loop_
_entity.id
_entity.type
_entity.pdbx_description
1 polymer ?
#
loop_
_entity_poly.entity_id
_entity_poly.type
_entity_poly.pdbx_seq_one_letter_code
_entity_poly.pdbx_strand_id
1 'polypeptide(L)'
;MVKANCADWSQSLNSEKCIFESLQKIGISICSCVVKSNVLQKILDNRKIKVLNIRVAYYGCSLTDWFVPDFPELRSDSLEVLSIKTTFYFNRNVLMDFKHFPNLKVLDLADKWFTDSYDELIASYCPNLEHLRIVGGEMTDLSLTYLLNLT
;
A
#
# COMPACT_ATOMS: atom_id res chain seq x y z
N MET A 1 -21.27 -2.88 -18.34
CA MET A 1 -20.25 -2.07 -17.65
C MET A 1 -20.92 -1.40 -16.46
N VAL A 2 -20.80 -1.98 -15.26
CA VAL A 2 -21.46 -1.45 -14.05
C VAL A 2 -20.56 -0.37 -13.47
N LYS A 3 -21.03 0.88 -13.44
CA LYS A 3 -20.41 1.96 -12.66
C LYS A 3 -20.77 1.71 -11.21
N ALA A 4 -19.93 0.98 -10.48
CA ALA A 4 -20.04 0.91 -9.03
C ALA A 4 -19.68 2.28 -8.44
N ASN A 5 -20.63 2.90 -7.74
CA ASN A 5 -20.42 4.16 -7.03
C ASN A 5 -19.43 3.91 -5.88
N CYS A 6 -18.55 4.87 -5.52
CA CYS A 6 -17.56 4.70 -4.42
C CYS A 6 -18.23 4.23 -3.09
N ALA A 7 -19.54 4.47 -2.90
CA ALA A 7 -20.30 4.09 -1.71
C ALA A 7 -20.68 2.59 -1.58
N ASP A 8 -20.78 1.84 -2.69
CA ASP A 8 -21.33 0.47 -2.68
C ASP A 8 -20.36 -0.61 -2.16
N TRP A 9 -19.06 -0.32 -2.13
CA TRP A 9 -18.04 -1.33 -1.78
C TRP A 9 -18.10 -1.76 -0.30
N SER A 10 -18.54 -0.86 0.58
CA SER A 10 -18.63 -1.14 2.02
C SER A 10 -19.70 -2.18 2.36
N GLN A 11 -20.79 -2.25 1.59
CA GLN A 11 -21.89 -3.19 1.79
C GLN A 11 -21.59 -4.56 1.16
N SER A 12 -20.94 -4.59 -0.02
CA SER A 12 -20.57 -5.83 -0.71
C SER A 12 -19.62 -6.73 0.12
N LEU A 13 -18.67 -6.13 0.85
CA LEU A 13 -17.69 -6.87 1.66
C LEU A 13 -18.30 -7.55 2.90
N ASN A 14 -19.39 -7.02 3.45
CA ASN A 14 -20.01 -7.59 4.65
C ASN A 14 -20.81 -8.86 4.34
N SER A 15 -21.34 -9.02 3.12
CA SER A 15 -22.05 -10.22 2.67
C SER A 15 -21.15 -11.35 2.15
N GLU A 16 -19.87 -11.08 1.90
CA GLU A 16 -18.92 -12.04 1.29
C GLU A 16 -17.89 -12.61 2.29
N LYS A 17 -18.13 -12.45 3.60
CA LYS A 17 -17.20 -12.83 4.68
C LYS A 17 -16.67 -14.27 4.58
N CYS A 18 -17.43 -15.21 3.99
CA CYS A 18 -17.01 -16.60 3.78
C CYS A 18 -16.03 -16.84 2.62
N ILE A 19 -15.92 -15.94 1.64
CA ILE A 19 -15.14 -16.21 0.40
C ILE A 19 -13.63 -15.97 0.62
N PHE A 20 -13.26 -15.20 1.65
CA PHE A 20 -11.87 -14.82 1.91
C PHE A 20 -11.13 -15.75 2.88
N GLU A 21 -11.77 -16.81 3.41
CA GLU A 21 -11.17 -17.64 4.46
C GLU A 21 -9.99 -18.51 3.99
N SER A 22 -9.81 -18.74 2.69
CA SER A 22 -8.64 -19.45 2.14
C SER A 22 -7.69 -18.53 1.37
N LEU A 23 -8.11 -17.28 1.13
CA LEU A 23 -7.39 -16.36 0.27
C LEU A 23 -6.17 -15.81 1.02
N GLN A 24 -4.97 -16.09 0.50
CA GLN A 24 -3.72 -15.54 1.02
C GLN A 24 -3.17 -14.40 0.16
N LYS A 25 -3.69 -14.26 -1.06
CA LYS A 25 -3.21 -13.29 -2.05
C LYS A 25 -4.38 -12.55 -2.63
N ILE A 26 -4.33 -11.23 -2.63
CA ILE A 26 -5.39 -10.40 -3.19
C ILE A 26 -4.80 -9.27 -4.03
N GLY A 27 -5.40 -9.05 -5.20
CA GLY A 27 -5.11 -7.93 -6.08
C GLY A 27 -6.36 -7.08 -6.22
N ILE A 28 -6.28 -5.79 -5.92
CA ILE A 28 -7.40 -4.87 -6.00
C ILE A 28 -7.03 -3.64 -6.81
N SER A 29 -7.98 -3.13 -7.59
CA SER A 29 -7.87 -1.86 -8.30
C SER A 29 -8.95 -0.93 -7.78
N ILE A 30 -8.56 0.18 -7.14
CA ILE A 30 -9.47 1.07 -6.40
C ILE A 30 -9.32 2.53 -6.85
N CYS A 31 -10.39 3.34 -6.72
CA CYS A 31 -10.24 4.79 -6.85
C CYS A 31 -9.50 5.35 -5.63
N SER A 32 -8.78 6.46 -5.79
CA SER A 32 -8.22 7.24 -4.68
C SER A 32 -9.27 7.60 -3.60
N CYS A 33 -10.55 7.76 -3.95
CA CYS A 33 -11.65 7.96 -2.98
C CYS A 33 -11.77 6.79 -1.97
N VAL A 34 -11.46 5.56 -2.40
CA VAL A 34 -11.62 4.34 -1.60
C VAL A 34 -10.41 4.08 -0.71
N VAL A 35 -9.23 4.63 -1.04
CA VAL A 35 -8.02 4.47 -0.20
C VAL A 35 -8.26 5.01 1.21
N LYS A 36 -8.95 6.16 1.34
CA LYS A 36 -9.32 6.77 2.63
C LYS A 36 -10.39 5.98 3.40
N SER A 37 -11.04 5.01 2.77
CA SER A 37 -12.05 4.18 3.44
C SER A 37 -11.38 3.07 4.26
N ASN A 38 -12.08 2.53 5.24
CA ASN A 38 -11.60 1.38 6.03
C ASN A 38 -11.58 0.05 5.27
N VAL A 39 -11.85 0.04 3.96
CA VAL A 39 -11.90 -1.19 3.14
C VAL A 39 -10.55 -1.90 3.15
N LEU A 40 -9.45 -1.17 3.02
CA LEU A 40 -8.10 -1.76 3.05
C LEU A 40 -7.82 -2.41 4.41
N GLN A 41 -8.16 -1.74 5.51
CA GLN A 41 -7.98 -2.31 6.84
C GLN A 41 -8.84 -3.57 7.04
N LYS A 42 -10.09 -3.59 6.57
CA LYS A 42 -10.93 -4.80 6.62
C LYS A 42 -10.31 -5.99 5.87
N ILE A 43 -9.61 -5.74 4.76
CA ILE A 43 -8.87 -6.79 4.04
C ILE A 43 -7.69 -7.26 4.88
N LEU A 44 -6.96 -6.34 5.53
CA LEU A 44 -5.80 -6.66 6.36
C LEU A 44 -6.16 -7.32 7.71
N ASP A 45 -7.35 -7.07 8.23
CA ASP A 45 -7.90 -7.76 9.41
C ASP A 45 -8.06 -9.28 9.14
N ASN A 46 -8.10 -9.68 7.86
CA ASN A 46 -7.95 -11.07 7.47
C ASN A 46 -6.49 -11.51 7.62
N ARG A 47 -6.19 -12.08 8.79
CA ARG A 47 -4.87 -12.61 9.20
C ARG A 47 -4.30 -13.74 8.32
N LYS A 48 -4.99 -14.13 7.24
CA LYS A 48 -4.48 -15.10 6.25
C LYS A 48 -3.89 -14.41 5.03
N ILE A 49 -4.20 -13.13 4.79
CA ILE A 49 -3.64 -12.37 3.68
C ILE A 49 -2.15 -12.14 3.93
N LYS A 50 -1.34 -12.71 3.04
CA LYS A 50 0.12 -12.59 2.99
C LYS A 50 0.58 -11.67 1.86
N VAL A 51 -0.20 -11.58 0.79
CA VAL A 51 0.15 -10.79 -0.40
C VAL A 51 -0.98 -9.84 -0.74
N LEU A 52 -0.69 -8.54 -0.77
CA LEU A 52 -1.61 -7.48 -1.16
C LEU A 52 -1.02 -6.66 -2.29
N ASN A 53 -1.68 -6.69 -3.45
CA ASN A 53 -1.35 -5.86 -4.59
C ASN A 53 -2.46 -4.82 -4.78
N ILE A 54 -2.11 -3.55 -4.64
CA ILE A 54 -3.05 -2.43 -4.76
C ILE A 54 -2.70 -1.64 -6.01
N ARG A 55 -3.67 -1.47 -6.90
CA ARG A 55 -3.62 -0.46 -7.95
C ARG A 55 -4.55 0.69 -7.60
N VAL A 56 -4.00 1.88 -7.39
CA VAL A 56 -4.81 3.08 -7.19
C VAL A 56 -4.88 3.82 -8.52
N ALA A 57 -6.10 4.00 -9.03
CA ALA A 57 -6.37 4.70 -10.27
C ALA A 57 -7.40 5.81 -10.05
N TYR A 58 -7.54 6.69 -11.04
CA TYR A 58 -8.53 7.75 -11.00
C TYR A 58 -9.70 7.41 -11.90
N TYR A 59 -10.86 7.11 -11.30
CA TYR A 59 -12.08 6.81 -12.05
C TYR A 59 -13.11 7.91 -11.83
N GLY A 60 -12.85 9.12 -12.35
CA GLY A 60 -13.85 10.20 -12.37
C GLY A 60 -14.30 10.70 -10.99
N CYS A 61 -13.54 10.40 -9.93
CA CYS A 61 -13.59 11.13 -8.66
C CYS A 61 -13.32 12.64 -8.97
N SER A 62 -13.78 13.65 -8.22
CA SER A 62 -13.64 15.07 -8.64
C SER A 62 -12.18 15.52 -8.79
N LEU A 63 -11.84 16.31 -9.83
CA LEU A 63 -10.47 16.85 -10.09
C LEU A 63 -10.06 17.93 -9.10
N THR A 64 -10.96 18.34 -8.20
CA THR A 64 -10.65 19.33 -7.16
C THR A 64 -9.82 18.75 -6.02
N ASP A 65 -9.77 17.42 -5.90
CA ASP A 65 -8.92 16.70 -4.97
C ASP A 65 -7.69 16.17 -5.73
N TRP A 66 -6.67 17.01 -5.95
CA TRP A 66 -5.30 16.57 -6.30
C TRP A 66 -4.63 15.84 -5.13
N PHE A 67 -5.44 15.20 -4.30
CA PHE A 67 -5.07 14.63 -3.02
C PHE A 67 -4.11 13.50 -3.31
N VAL A 68 -2.89 13.71 -2.85
CA VAL A 68 -1.96 12.63 -2.54
C VAL A 68 -2.72 11.64 -1.66
N PRO A 69 -2.90 10.38 -2.08
CA PRO A 69 -3.67 9.42 -1.31
C PRO A 69 -3.01 9.25 0.06
N ASP A 70 -3.73 9.67 1.10
CA ASP A 70 -3.38 9.39 2.48
C ASP A 70 -3.93 8.00 2.79
N PHE A 71 -3.04 7.07 3.09
CA PHE A 71 -3.46 5.76 3.54
C PHE A 71 -3.89 5.92 5.01
N PRO A 72 -5.05 5.35 5.42
CA PRO A 72 -5.35 5.25 6.83
C PRO A 72 -4.25 4.40 7.50
N GLU A 73 -4.07 4.53 8.82
CA GLU A 73 -3.08 3.76 9.58
C GLU A 73 -3.33 2.24 9.41
N LEU A 74 -2.72 1.66 8.38
CA LEU A 74 -2.93 0.27 7.98
C LEU A 74 -2.10 -0.63 8.87
N ARG A 75 -2.69 -1.73 9.34
CA ARG A 75 -2.02 -2.67 10.24
C ARG A 75 -2.25 -4.11 9.80
N SER A 76 -1.20 -4.92 9.81
CA SER A 76 -1.32 -6.36 9.55
C SER A 76 -0.14 -7.13 10.12
N ASP A 77 -0.45 -8.13 10.94
CA ASP A 77 0.54 -9.08 11.48
C ASP A 77 0.78 -10.27 10.54
N SER A 78 0.11 -10.36 9.39
CA SER A 78 0.25 -11.50 8.46
C SER A 78 0.81 -11.13 7.10
N LEU A 79 0.86 -9.84 6.77
CA LEU A 79 1.27 -9.37 5.46
C LEU A 79 2.79 -9.54 5.28
N GLU A 80 3.16 -10.22 4.20
CA GLU A 80 4.56 -10.51 3.83
C GLU A 80 4.96 -9.75 2.54
N VAL A 81 4.01 -9.49 1.66
CA VAL A 81 4.24 -8.82 0.36
C VAL A 81 3.22 -7.71 0.16
N LEU A 82 3.74 -6.50 -0.07
CA LEU A 82 2.94 -5.33 -0.41
C LEU A 82 3.44 -4.72 -1.72
N SER A 83 2.54 -4.60 -2.70
CA SER A 83 2.78 -3.83 -3.91
C SER A 83 1.75 -2.73 -4.03
N ILE A 84 2.19 -1.49 -4.20
CA ILE A 84 1.29 -0.35 -4.41
C ILE A 84 1.66 0.37 -5.70
N LYS A 85 0.80 0.21 -6.70
CA LYS A 85 0.89 0.91 -7.98
C LYS A 85 -0.12 2.04 -8.03
N THR A 86 0.36 3.27 -7.91
CA THR A 86 -0.45 4.48 -8.16
C THR A 86 0.16 5.33 -9.27
N THR A 87 -0.65 6.14 -9.95
CA THR A 87 -0.17 7.13 -10.93
C THR A 87 0.19 8.48 -10.29
N PHE A 88 0.13 8.56 -8.95
CA PHE A 88 0.34 9.78 -8.17
C PHE A 88 1.60 9.70 -7.29
N TYR A 89 2.05 10.86 -6.79
CA TYR A 89 3.08 10.93 -5.76
C TYR A 89 2.57 10.34 -4.43
N PHE A 90 3.46 9.81 -3.59
CA PHE A 90 3.14 9.43 -2.22
C PHE A 90 3.30 10.63 -1.28
N ASN A 91 2.49 10.66 -0.22
CA ASN A 91 2.80 11.51 0.93
C ASN A 91 3.87 10.77 1.72
N ARG A 92 4.89 11.49 2.23
CA ARG A 92 5.87 10.91 3.15
C ARG A 92 5.21 10.15 4.31
N ASN A 93 4.02 10.59 4.74
CA ASN A 93 3.26 9.94 5.80
C ASN A 93 2.85 8.49 5.47
N VAL A 94 2.64 8.13 4.20
CA VAL A 94 2.23 6.76 3.81
C VAL A 94 3.29 5.73 4.19
N LEU A 95 4.57 6.11 4.21
CA LEU A 95 5.62 5.21 4.66
C LEU A 95 5.58 4.95 6.17
N MET A 96 4.99 5.85 6.97
CA MET A 96 4.87 5.64 8.41
C MET A 96 3.95 4.47 8.75
N ASP A 97 3.05 4.09 7.84
CA ASP A 97 2.17 2.93 8.03
C ASP A 97 2.95 1.61 7.98
N PHE A 98 4.11 1.59 7.31
CA PHE A 98 4.87 0.34 7.15
C PHE A 98 5.43 -0.21 8.45
N LYS A 99 5.58 0.63 9.49
CA LYS A 99 5.96 0.19 10.84
C LYS A 99 4.96 -0.79 11.45
N HIS A 100 3.75 -0.87 10.88
CA HIS A 100 2.69 -1.77 11.30
C HIS A 100 2.58 -3.06 10.47
N PHE A 101 3.60 -3.35 9.65
CA PHE A 101 3.75 -4.61 8.92
C PHE A 101 5.02 -5.35 9.38
N PRO A 102 5.04 -5.89 10.61
CA PRO A 102 6.25 -6.47 11.19
C PRO A 102 6.80 -7.67 10.40
N ASN A 103 5.98 -8.31 9.57
CA ASN A 103 6.36 -9.49 8.78
C ASN A 103 6.61 -9.18 7.29
N LEU A 104 6.68 -7.89 6.91
CA LEU A 104 6.86 -7.49 5.53
C LEU A 104 8.26 -7.84 5.02
N LYS A 105 8.31 -8.66 3.98
CA LYS A 105 9.53 -9.13 3.31
C LYS A 105 9.72 -8.52 1.93
N VAL A 106 8.62 -8.18 1.26
CA VAL A 106 8.66 -7.63 -0.10
C VAL A 106 7.84 -6.36 -0.19
N LEU A 107 8.48 -5.30 -0.68
CA LEU A 107 7.87 -4.00 -0.89
C LEU A 107 8.15 -3.52 -2.32
N ASP A 108 7.09 -3.41 -3.12
CA ASP A 108 7.16 -2.88 -4.48
C ASP A 108 6.42 -1.54 -4.56
N LEU A 109 7.19 -0.47 -4.74
CA LEU A 109 6.73 0.91 -4.88
C LEU A 109 7.19 1.50 -6.22
N ALA A 110 7.23 0.69 -7.28
CA ALA A 110 7.63 1.14 -8.62
C ALA A 110 6.77 2.31 -9.15
N ASP A 111 7.36 3.07 -10.07
CA ASP A 111 6.78 4.25 -10.73
C ASP A 111 6.54 5.44 -9.78
N LYS A 112 7.48 5.71 -8.86
CA LYS A 112 7.35 6.75 -7.82
C LYS A 112 8.61 7.59 -7.74
N TRP A 113 8.45 8.83 -7.31
CA TRP A 113 9.57 9.72 -7.06
C TRP A 113 10.04 9.59 -5.61
N PHE A 114 11.11 8.83 -5.39
CA PHE A 114 11.75 8.68 -4.09
C PHE A 114 12.89 9.69 -3.88
N THR A 115 13.19 9.98 -2.62
CA THR A 115 14.35 10.78 -2.16
C THR A 115 14.97 10.07 -0.96
N ASP A 116 16.21 10.40 -0.59
CA ASP A 116 16.95 9.78 0.53
C ASP A 116 16.13 9.65 1.83
N SER A 117 15.25 10.63 2.10
CA SER A 117 14.39 10.62 3.29
C SER A 117 13.32 9.52 3.32
N TYR A 118 12.91 9.01 2.15
CA TYR A 118 11.99 7.88 2.07
C TYR A 118 12.73 6.57 2.35
N ASP A 119 13.99 6.47 1.91
CA ASP A 119 14.82 5.28 2.11
C ASP A 119 15.18 5.09 3.59
N GLU A 120 15.44 6.18 4.32
CA GLU A 120 15.62 6.17 5.78
C GLU A 120 14.40 5.58 6.50
N LEU A 121 13.19 5.98 6.09
CA LEU A 121 11.94 5.49 6.67
C LEU A 121 11.72 4.01 6.36
N ILE A 122 12.01 3.56 5.13
CA ILE A 122 11.93 2.15 4.76
C ILE A 122 12.91 1.32 5.61
N ALA A 123 14.16 1.76 5.73
CA ALA A 123 15.16 1.09 6.56
C ALA A 123 14.73 1.01 8.04
N SER A 124 14.08 2.05 8.55
CA SER A 124 13.63 2.11 9.95
C SER A 124 12.36 1.29 10.24
N TYR A 125 11.45 1.16 9.26
CA TYR A 125 10.12 0.60 9.47
C TYR A 125 9.92 -0.79 8.88
N CYS A 126 10.79 -1.24 7.99
CA CYS A 126 10.73 -2.56 7.38
C CYS A 126 12.00 -3.36 7.69
N PRO A 127 12.29 -3.69 8.96
CA PRO A 127 13.55 -4.34 9.34
C PRO A 127 13.71 -5.77 8.80
N ASN A 128 12.63 -6.40 8.33
CA ASN A 128 12.64 -7.76 7.79
C ASN A 128 12.56 -7.81 6.25
N LEU A 129 12.83 -6.68 5.59
CA LEU A 129 12.66 -6.56 4.14
C LEU A 129 13.77 -7.30 3.38
N GLU A 130 13.38 -8.31 2.61
CA GLU A 130 14.28 -9.13 1.77
C GLU A 130 14.35 -8.60 0.33
N HIS A 131 13.27 -7.98 -0.14
CA HIS A 131 13.16 -7.46 -1.51
C HIS A 131 12.51 -6.08 -1.52
N LEU A 132 13.27 -5.09 -1.98
CA LEU A 132 12.79 -3.75 -2.24
C LEU A 132 12.83 -3.45 -3.73
N ARG A 133 11.71 -2.96 -4.27
CA ARG A 133 11.68 -2.40 -5.62
C ARG A 133 11.22 -0.96 -5.57
N ILE A 134 12.14 -0.07 -5.93
CA ILE A 134 11.90 1.35 -6.17
C ILE A 134 12.31 1.64 -7.62
N VAL A 135 11.47 2.38 -8.35
CA VAL A 135 11.75 2.77 -9.74
C VAL A 135 11.41 4.24 -9.90
N GLY A 136 12.43 5.05 -10.16
CA GLY A 136 12.34 6.51 -10.25
C GLY A 136 12.74 7.22 -8.95
N GLY A 137 13.09 8.51 -9.06
CA GLY A 137 13.49 9.35 -7.93
C GLY A 137 14.90 9.91 -8.03
N GLU A 138 15.25 10.71 -7.01
CA GLU A 138 16.59 11.26 -6.76
C GLU A 138 17.20 10.51 -5.57
N MET A 139 17.65 9.28 -5.83
CA MET A 139 18.40 8.51 -4.84
C MET A 139 19.88 8.89 -4.94
N THR A 140 20.47 9.30 -3.83
CA THR A 140 21.90 9.61 -3.76
C THR A 140 22.68 8.48 -3.08
N ASP A 141 23.98 8.66 -2.90
CA ASP A 141 24.80 7.75 -2.10
C ASP A 141 24.25 7.60 -0.67
N LEU A 142 23.54 8.60 -0.14
CA LEU A 142 22.89 8.53 1.17
C LEU A 142 21.77 7.48 1.18
N SER A 143 20.92 7.41 0.14
CA SER A 143 19.93 6.32 -0.02
C SER A 143 20.59 4.95 0.09
N LEU A 144 21.73 4.76 -0.59
CA LEU A 144 22.44 3.49 -0.58
C LEU A 144 22.89 3.13 0.84
N THR A 145 23.36 4.10 1.63
CA THR A 145 23.74 3.82 3.03
C THR A 145 22.56 3.36 3.89
N TYR A 146 21.36 3.91 3.69
CA TYR A 146 20.16 3.46 4.41
C TYR A 146 19.72 2.07 3.96
N LEU A 147 19.67 1.83 2.65
CA LEU A 147 19.17 0.58 2.09
C LEU A 147 20.14 -0.60 2.29
N LEU A 148 21.45 -0.36 2.37
CA LEU A 148 22.44 -1.39 2.71
C LEU A 148 22.32 -1.90 4.15
N ASN A 149 21.63 -1.16 5.03
CA ASN A 149 21.36 -1.59 6.39
C ASN A 149 20.09 -2.47 6.51
N LEU A 150 19.35 -2.70 5.41
CA LEU A 150 18.31 -3.71 5.35
C LEU A 150 18.99 -5.09 5.25
N THR A 151 19.18 -5.75 6.39
CA THR A 151 19.86 -7.06 6.50
C THR A 151 18.91 -8.18 6.85
#